data_AF-A0A3P8YPJ8-F1
#
_entry.id   AF-A0A3P8YPJ8-F1
#
_cell.length_a   1.000
_cell.length_b   1.000
_cell.length_c   1.000
_cell.angle_alpha   90.00
_cell.angle_beta   90.00
_cell.angle_gamma   90.00
#
_symmetry.space_group_name_H-M   'P 1'
#
loop_
_entity.id
_entity.type
_entity.pdbx_description
1 polymer ?
#
loop_
_entity_poly.entity_id
_entity_poly.type
_entity_poly.pdbx_seq_one_letter_code
_entity_poly.pdbx_strand_id
1 'polypeptide(L)'
;MWELIGFINFHIYPTLYLSQSLFLICALLSRSLFLASSHLSPSHDLPYLLLFLFNPYSVPPVLALLVPVFSQTANLAEANASEDDKIRAMMSQSNHDYDPIHYSKKAIGPPPAQYICYRCGKNGHYIKHCPLQMDKSVEPPKPVRTSKGIPQSFMVKAEPGTKGAMLTSTGEYAIPAIDAEAYALGKKERPPFVPREASSSEDEADPIPDELLCPICNDLMADAVVIPCCGNSYCDECIRTSLLDSEEHTCFTCKQSDVSPDALIANKFLRQVETYWKQACCA
;
A
#
# COMPACT_ATOMS: atom_id res chain seq x y z
N MET A 1 66.34 -1.88 -7.39
CA MET A 1 65.21 -2.13 -6.47
C MET A 1 64.30 -0.92 -6.55
N TRP A 2 63.29 -0.98 -7.43
CA TRP A 2 61.98 -0.27 -7.46
C TRP A 2 62.01 1.26 -7.17
N GLU A 3 61.85 2.14 -8.17
CA GLU A 3 60.55 2.76 -8.59
C GLU A 3 59.75 3.34 -7.41
N LEU A 4 59.18 4.54 -7.38
CA LEU A 4 58.68 5.55 -8.32
C LEU A 4 58.23 6.74 -7.44
N ILE A 5 58.36 8.00 -7.86
CA ILE A 5 57.36 9.07 -7.68
C ILE A 5 57.68 10.13 -8.73
N GLY A 6 56.80 10.21 -9.74
CA GLY A 6 56.86 11.15 -10.85
C GLY A 6 55.99 12.38 -10.64
N PHE A 7 56.51 13.48 -11.18
CA PHE A 7 55.84 14.52 -11.97
C PHE A 7 54.67 15.35 -11.41
N ILE A 8 55.03 16.57 -10.98
CA ILE A 8 54.59 17.88 -11.50
C ILE A 8 53.48 17.85 -12.57
N ASN A 9 52.42 18.66 -12.37
CA ASN A 9 51.76 19.36 -13.47
C ASN A 9 51.05 20.65 -13.03
N PHE A 10 51.32 21.71 -13.81
CA PHE A 10 50.65 23.01 -13.83
C PHE A 10 49.96 23.12 -15.22
N HIS A 11 48.92 23.95 -15.31
CA HIS A 11 48.22 24.46 -16.51
C HIS A 11 47.00 23.71 -17.12
N ILE A 12 45.82 24.32 -16.90
CA ILE A 12 44.91 24.98 -17.88
C ILE A 12 44.49 24.21 -19.17
N TYR A 13 43.17 23.95 -19.31
CA TYR A 13 42.30 23.63 -20.50
C TYR A 13 42.78 22.60 -21.55
N PRO A 14 41.97 21.60 -21.98
CA PRO A 14 40.83 21.85 -22.90
C PRO A 14 39.66 20.82 -22.85
N THR A 15 38.40 21.31 -22.84
CA THR A 15 37.21 20.48 -23.11
C THR A 15 36.32 21.20 -24.11
N LEU A 16 36.72 21.22 -25.40
CA LEU A 16 35.93 21.80 -26.48
C LEU A 16 36.27 21.23 -27.88
N TYR A 17 36.76 19.98 -27.95
CA TYR A 17 37.23 19.39 -29.22
C TYR A 17 36.68 17.99 -29.53
N LEU A 18 35.49 17.65 -29.02
CA LEU A 18 34.79 16.39 -29.36
C LEU A 18 33.42 16.56 -30.02
N SER A 19 32.95 17.80 -30.25
CA SER A 19 31.62 18.06 -30.83
C SER A 19 31.63 18.43 -32.32
N GLN A 20 32.80 18.73 -32.92
CA GLN A 20 32.87 19.16 -34.33
C GLN A 20 33.12 18.03 -35.34
N SER A 21 33.68 16.90 -34.93
CA SER A 21 33.94 15.76 -35.83
C SER A 21 32.71 14.89 -36.11
N LEU A 22 31.71 14.86 -35.21
CA LEU A 22 30.46 14.12 -35.40
C LEU A 22 29.47 14.81 -36.35
N PHE A 23 29.50 16.13 -36.46
CA PHE A 23 28.62 16.88 -37.37
C PHE A 23 29.01 16.72 -38.85
N LEU A 24 30.30 16.56 -39.17
CA LEU A 24 30.76 16.41 -40.55
C LEU A 24 30.46 15.03 -41.15
N ILE A 25 30.43 13.98 -40.32
CA ILE A 25 30.16 12.61 -40.77
C ILE A 25 28.66 12.43 -41.09
N CYS A 26 27.77 13.09 -40.35
CA CYS A 26 26.33 13.04 -40.59
C CYS A 26 25.92 13.76 -41.89
N ALA A 27 26.57 14.89 -42.21
CA ALA A 27 26.27 15.68 -43.41
C ALA A 27 26.69 15.01 -44.73
N LEU A 28 27.73 14.15 -44.70
CA LEU A 28 28.22 13.45 -45.90
C LEU A 28 27.39 12.21 -46.25
N LEU A 29 26.75 11.56 -45.26
CA LEU A 29 25.89 10.39 -45.50
C LEU A 29 24.51 10.78 -46.08
N SER A 30 24.00 11.98 -45.77
CA SER A 30 22.73 12.48 -46.31
C SER A 30 22.79 12.89 -47.79
N ARG A 31 23.98 13.19 -48.33
CA ARG A 31 24.13 13.68 -49.71
C ARG A 31 24.24 12.54 -50.76
N SER A 32 24.50 11.32 -50.31
CA SER A 32 24.66 10.15 -51.19
C SER A 32 23.33 9.44 -51.51
N LEU A 33 22.28 9.65 -50.72
CA LEU A 33 20.97 9.04 -50.93
C LEU A 33 20.06 9.82 -51.89
N PHE A 34 20.44 11.04 -52.29
CA PHE A 34 19.60 11.92 -53.11
C PHE A 34 19.80 11.78 -54.63
N LEU A 35 20.77 10.97 -55.09
CA LEU A 35 21.18 10.89 -56.50
C LEU A 35 20.74 9.62 -57.24
N ALA A 36 19.95 8.74 -56.62
CA ALA A 36 19.47 7.52 -57.25
C ALA A 36 17.95 7.39 -57.09
N SER A 37 17.17 8.10 -57.92
CA SER A 37 15.83 7.67 -58.40
C SER A 37 15.20 8.80 -59.22
N SER A 38 15.75 9.03 -60.40
CA SER A 38 15.10 9.78 -61.46
C SER A 38 15.07 8.89 -62.69
N HIS A 39 14.04 8.06 -62.84
CA HIS A 39 13.50 7.66 -64.15
C HIS A 39 12.17 6.89 -63.99
N LEU A 40 11.17 7.39 -64.73
CA LEU A 40 9.87 6.80 -65.11
C LEU A 40 8.62 7.15 -64.28
N SER A 41 7.65 7.71 -65.01
CA SER A 41 6.32 8.25 -64.70
C SER A 41 5.21 7.23 -65.04
N PRO A 42 3.89 7.56 -65.02
CA PRO A 42 3.08 8.15 -63.95
C PRO A 42 1.75 7.36 -63.72
N SER A 43 1.34 7.11 -62.48
CA SER A 43 -0.10 7.07 -62.13
C SER A 43 -0.30 7.14 -60.62
N HIS A 44 -1.17 8.09 -60.24
CA HIS A 44 -2.00 8.15 -59.02
C HIS A 44 -1.52 7.37 -57.79
N ASP A 45 -0.96 8.11 -56.83
CA ASP A 45 -1.38 8.15 -55.41
C ASP A 45 -0.20 8.50 -54.50
N LEU A 46 -0.32 9.65 -53.81
CA LEU A 46 0.43 10.16 -52.64
C LEU A 46 1.97 10.27 -52.76
N PRO A 47 2.57 11.46 -52.49
CA PRO A 47 2.95 11.75 -51.09
C PRO A 47 3.07 13.25 -50.72
N TYR A 48 2.34 13.68 -49.68
CA TYR A 48 2.57 14.94 -48.95
C TYR A 48 3.53 14.77 -47.77
N LEU A 49 4.58 13.95 -47.92
CA LEU A 49 5.50 13.61 -46.83
C LEU A 49 6.94 14.09 -47.05
N LEU A 50 7.15 15.24 -47.70
CA LEU A 50 8.50 15.77 -47.94
C LEU A 50 8.62 17.32 -47.91
N LEU A 51 7.80 18.00 -47.12
CA LEU A 51 7.96 19.46 -46.87
C LEU A 51 7.96 19.86 -45.38
N PHE A 52 8.25 18.95 -44.46
CA PHE A 52 8.30 19.23 -43.01
C PHE A 52 9.70 19.41 -42.41
N LEU A 53 10.72 19.86 -43.17
CA LEU A 53 12.06 20.04 -42.58
C LEU A 53 12.72 21.41 -42.72
N PHE A 54 12.13 22.40 -43.37
CA PHE A 54 12.69 23.75 -43.37
C PHE A 54 11.59 24.80 -43.50
N ASN A 55 10.99 25.20 -42.37
CA ASN A 55 10.57 26.58 -42.04
C ASN A 55 9.58 26.59 -40.86
N PRO A 56 10.00 26.91 -39.61
CA PRO A 56 9.08 27.05 -38.48
C PRO A 56 8.36 28.42 -38.44
N TYR A 57 8.49 29.27 -39.46
CA TYR A 57 7.85 30.59 -39.55
C TYR A 57 7.05 30.78 -40.83
N SER A 58 5.98 29.99 -41.01
CA SER A 58 4.84 30.45 -41.81
C SER A 58 3.54 29.76 -41.41
N VAL A 59 3.23 29.74 -40.11
CA VAL A 59 1.84 29.56 -39.71
C VAL A 59 1.18 30.95 -39.87
N PRO A 60 0.14 31.11 -40.70
CA PRO A 60 -0.49 32.41 -40.89
C PRO A 60 -1.00 32.95 -39.54
N PRO A 61 -0.85 34.26 -39.27
CA PRO A 61 -1.05 34.88 -37.95
C PRO A 61 -2.52 34.95 -37.50
N VAL A 62 -3.40 34.16 -38.11
CA VAL A 62 -4.83 34.09 -37.77
C VAL A 62 -5.18 32.92 -36.86
N LEU A 63 -4.28 31.94 -36.66
CA LEU A 63 -4.56 30.77 -35.82
C LEU A 63 -3.94 30.81 -34.41
N ALA A 64 -3.21 31.88 -34.08
CA ALA A 64 -2.52 32.02 -32.78
C ALA A 64 -3.33 32.76 -31.70
N LEU A 65 -4.59 33.17 -31.99
CA LEU A 65 -5.39 33.98 -31.05
C LEU A 65 -6.56 33.25 -30.38
N LEU A 66 -6.70 31.93 -30.51
CA LEU A 66 -7.83 31.19 -29.93
C LEU A 66 -7.49 30.20 -28.80
N VAL A 67 -6.24 30.14 -28.33
CA VAL A 67 -5.86 29.26 -27.22
C VAL A 67 -6.11 29.86 -25.81
N PRO A 68 -5.94 31.18 -25.54
CA PRO A 68 -6.11 31.66 -24.15
C PRO A 68 -7.58 31.91 -23.76
N VAL A 69 -8.53 31.86 -24.69
CA VAL A 69 -9.95 32.13 -24.40
C VAL A 69 -10.66 30.94 -23.76
N PHE A 70 -10.07 29.74 -23.84
CA PHE A 70 -10.75 28.48 -23.51
C PHE A 70 -10.16 27.70 -22.33
N SER A 71 -9.02 28.13 -21.78
CA SER A 71 -8.39 27.40 -20.68
C SER A 71 -9.17 27.49 -19.35
N GLN A 72 -10.16 28.39 -19.25
CA GLN A 72 -10.91 28.65 -18.01
C GLN A 72 -12.43 28.65 -18.18
N THR A 73 -12.95 28.31 -19.36
CA THR A 73 -14.41 28.25 -19.56
C THR A 73 -14.97 27.01 -18.88
N ALA A 74 -15.78 27.21 -17.84
CA ALA A 74 -16.42 26.14 -17.07
C ALA A 74 -17.41 25.30 -17.90
N ASN A 75 -17.91 25.85 -19.02
CA ASN A 75 -18.84 25.17 -19.91
C ASN A 75 -18.30 25.17 -21.35
N LEU A 76 -17.65 24.07 -21.73
CA LEU A 76 -17.09 23.87 -23.08
C LEU A 76 -18.18 23.60 -24.14
N ALA A 77 -19.40 23.24 -23.72
CA ALA A 77 -20.48 22.86 -24.64
C ALA A 77 -21.07 24.07 -25.39
N GLU A 78 -21.30 25.17 -24.68
CA GLU A 78 -21.89 26.42 -25.21
C GLU A 78 -20.92 27.28 -26.01
N ALA A 79 -19.66 26.85 -26.06
CA ALA A 79 -18.60 27.70 -26.50
C ALA A 79 -18.45 27.70 -28.03
N ASN A 80 -18.18 28.85 -28.64
CA ASN A 80 -18.12 29.00 -30.09
C ASN A 80 -16.73 28.61 -30.65
N ALA A 81 -16.40 27.33 -30.57
CA ALA A 81 -15.16 26.74 -31.09
C ALA A 81 -15.46 25.47 -31.89
N SER A 82 -14.52 25.03 -32.73
CA SER A 82 -14.67 23.77 -33.46
C SER A 82 -14.77 22.59 -32.50
N GLU A 83 -15.42 21.50 -32.91
CA GLU A 83 -15.59 20.32 -32.07
C GLU A 83 -14.22 19.73 -31.65
N ASP A 84 -13.24 19.75 -32.56
CA ASP A 84 -11.87 19.34 -32.27
C ASP A 84 -11.18 20.24 -31.24
N ASP A 85 -11.45 21.55 -31.24
CA ASP A 85 -10.90 22.49 -30.24
C ASP A 85 -11.51 22.26 -28.86
N LYS A 86 -12.83 21.97 -28.81
CA LYS A 86 -13.54 21.61 -27.58
C LYS A 86 -12.99 20.33 -26.97
N ILE A 87 -12.72 19.30 -27.80
CA ILE A 87 -12.13 18.04 -27.35
C ILE A 87 -10.73 18.27 -26.77
N ARG A 88 -9.89 19.08 -27.41
CA ARG A 88 -8.54 19.42 -26.90
C ARG A 88 -8.60 20.22 -25.59
N ALA A 89 -9.52 21.17 -25.48
CA ALA A 89 -9.73 21.93 -24.25
C ALA A 89 -10.20 21.02 -23.10
N MET A 90 -11.12 20.09 -23.38
CA MET A 90 -11.59 19.09 -22.40
C MET A 90 -10.45 18.20 -21.90
N MET A 91 -9.61 17.67 -22.80
CA MET A 91 -8.46 16.83 -22.43
C MET A 91 -7.39 17.60 -21.64
N SER A 92 -7.24 18.91 -21.88
CA SER A 92 -6.31 19.76 -21.15
C SER A 92 -6.83 20.09 -19.74
N GLN A 93 -8.09 20.51 -19.63
CA GLN A 93 -8.72 20.86 -18.35
C GLN A 93 -8.84 19.65 -17.42
N SER A 94 -9.15 18.46 -17.94
CA SER A 94 -9.29 17.24 -17.14
C SER A 94 -7.98 16.74 -16.52
N ASN A 95 -6.84 17.03 -17.15
CA ASN A 95 -5.53 16.59 -16.68
C ASN A 95 -4.77 17.66 -15.88
N HIS A 96 -5.26 18.89 -15.83
CA HIS A 96 -4.61 20.02 -15.14
C HIS A 96 -4.38 19.75 -13.64
N ASP A 97 -5.33 19.08 -12.97
CA ASP A 97 -5.19 18.72 -11.54
C ASP A 97 -4.09 17.66 -11.30
N TYR A 98 -3.73 16.91 -12.35
CA TYR A 98 -2.63 15.94 -12.36
C TYR A 98 -1.32 16.54 -12.87
N ASP A 99 -1.16 17.86 -12.86
CA ASP A 99 0.13 18.45 -13.18
C ASP A 99 1.17 18.16 -12.09
N PRO A 100 2.43 17.82 -12.46
CA PRO A 100 3.53 17.63 -11.52
C PRO A 100 3.72 18.80 -10.55
N ILE A 101 3.27 19.99 -10.89
CA ILE A 101 3.33 21.17 -10.03
C ILE A 101 2.45 21.00 -8.78
N HIS A 102 1.30 20.32 -8.90
CA HIS A 102 0.33 20.15 -7.82
C HIS A 102 0.68 19.00 -6.86
N TYR A 103 1.36 17.95 -7.33
CA TYR A 103 1.73 16.80 -6.48
C TYR A 103 3.24 16.66 -6.20
N SER A 104 4.11 17.36 -6.93
CA SER A 104 5.54 17.35 -6.63
C SER A 104 5.85 18.26 -5.44
N LYS A 105 6.07 17.65 -4.27
CA LYS A 105 6.57 18.32 -3.05
C LYS A 105 8.06 18.66 -3.15
N LYS A 106 8.55 19.05 -4.33
CA LYS A 106 9.92 19.52 -4.50
C LYS A 106 9.94 20.99 -4.12
N ALA A 107 10.36 21.29 -2.89
CA ALA A 107 10.54 22.66 -2.45
C ALA A 107 11.67 23.32 -3.26
N ILE A 108 11.30 24.16 -4.21
CA ILE A 108 12.20 24.94 -5.05
C ILE A 108 12.28 26.33 -4.42
N GLY A 109 13.42 26.66 -3.80
CA GLY A 109 13.66 27.95 -3.13
C GLY A 109 14.02 27.82 -1.65
N PRO A 110 14.39 28.93 -0.96
CA PRO A 110 14.58 28.93 0.49
C PRO A 110 13.24 28.71 1.21
N PRO A 111 13.23 28.08 2.40
CA PRO A 111 12.01 27.90 3.15
C PRO A 111 11.43 29.24 3.62
N PRO A 112 10.09 29.34 3.80
CA PRO A 112 9.45 30.51 4.37
C PRO A 112 10.08 30.93 5.70
N ALA A 113 10.07 32.23 6.02
CA ALA A 113 10.71 32.78 7.22
C ALA A 113 10.25 32.14 8.55
N GLN A 114 9.00 31.66 8.61
CA GLN A 114 8.42 30.97 9.77
C GLN A 114 8.73 29.46 9.85
N TYR A 115 9.40 28.89 8.85
CA TYR A 115 9.74 27.47 8.86
C TYR A 115 10.93 27.19 9.78
N ILE A 116 10.73 26.30 10.74
CA ILE A 116 11.77 25.76 11.61
C ILE A 116 12.14 24.34 11.15
N CYS A 117 13.43 24.04 11.05
CA CYS A 117 13.89 22.70 10.74
C CYS A 117 13.67 21.79 11.94
N TYR A 118 12.78 20.79 11.81
CA TYR A 118 12.48 19.81 12.88
C TYR A 118 13.65 18.91 13.30
N ARG A 119 14.79 18.96 12.58
CA ARG A 119 16.00 18.23 12.93
C ARG A 119 16.97 19.03 13.80
N CYS A 120 17.01 20.37 13.68
CA CYS A 120 17.96 21.20 14.43
C CYS A 120 17.35 22.41 15.15
N GLY A 121 16.05 22.67 14.98
CA GLY A 121 15.34 23.81 15.56
C GLY A 121 15.67 25.17 14.94
N LYS A 122 16.58 25.26 13.96
CA LYS A 122 16.96 26.53 13.30
C LYS A 122 16.11 26.82 12.06
N ASN A 123 15.93 28.09 11.74
CA ASN A 123 15.27 28.55 10.52
C ASN A 123 16.25 28.58 9.32
N GLY A 124 15.74 28.90 8.12
CA GLY A 124 16.56 29.19 6.94
C GLY A 124 16.94 27.99 6.05
N HIS A 125 16.59 26.75 6.41
CA HIS A 125 16.78 25.58 5.54
C HIS A 125 15.68 24.54 5.72
N TYR A 126 15.34 23.82 4.66
CA TYR A 126 14.43 22.67 4.75
C TYR A 126 15.09 21.51 5.48
N ILE A 127 14.28 20.65 6.11
CA ILE A 127 14.78 19.45 6.80
C ILE A 127 15.73 18.62 5.93
N LYS A 128 15.51 18.52 4.60
CA LYS A 128 16.38 17.78 3.66
C LYS A 128 17.80 18.34 3.51
N HIS A 129 17.99 19.63 3.79
CA HIS A 129 19.26 20.35 3.66
C HIS A 129 19.78 20.79 5.04
N CYS A 130 19.54 20.00 6.09
CA CYS A 130 20.00 20.35 7.42
C CYS A 130 21.51 20.12 7.57
N PRO A 131 22.27 21.10 8.07
CA PRO A 131 23.72 20.96 8.25
C PRO A 131 24.10 19.87 9.27
N LEU A 132 23.18 19.50 10.18
CA LEU A 132 23.37 18.42 11.15
C LEU A 132 23.11 17.02 10.58
N GLN A 133 22.88 16.88 9.27
CA GLN A 133 22.61 15.56 8.65
C GLN A 133 23.74 14.54 8.83
N MET A 134 24.97 15.00 9.07
CA MET A 134 26.16 14.15 9.13
C MET A 134 26.45 13.58 10.52
N ASP A 135 25.86 14.14 11.59
CA ASP A 135 26.18 13.75 12.96
C ASP A 135 25.05 12.90 13.57
N LYS A 136 25.15 11.58 13.40
CA LYS A 136 24.17 10.61 13.92
C LYS A 136 24.25 10.42 15.44
N SER A 137 25.23 11.04 16.10
CA SER A 137 25.55 10.81 17.51
C SER A 137 24.69 11.63 18.48
N VAL A 138 24.09 12.73 18.01
CA VAL A 138 23.25 13.60 18.83
C VAL A 138 21.80 13.42 18.41
N GLU A 139 21.02 12.65 19.18
CA GLU A 139 19.57 12.65 19.01
C GLU A 139 19.07 14.09 19.21
N PRO A 140 18.41 14.70 18.21
CA PRO A 140 17.91 16.05 18.37
C PRO A 140 16.86 16.06 19.47
N PRO A 141 16.79 17.12 20.29
CA PRO A 141 15.74 17.25 21.29
C PRO A 141 14.39 17.20 20.59
N LYS A 142 13.64 16.12 20.82
CA LYS A 142 12.31 15.92 20.25
C LYS A 142 11.41 17.00 20.84
N PRO A 143 10.77 17.86 20.03
CA PRO A 143 9.90 18.90 20.57
C PRO A 143 8.77 18.26 21.37
N VAL A 144 8.52 18.77 22.58
CA VAL A 144 7.44 18.30 23.44
C VAL A 144 6.12 18.53 22.72
N ARG A 145 5.34 17.46 22.52
CA ARG A 145 4.05 17.53 21.83
C ARG A 145 2.99 18.00 22.82
N THR A 146 2.11 18.90 22.39
CA THR A 146 0.93 19.30 23.17
C THR A 146 -0.21 18.30 22.97
N SER A 147 -0.93 17.92 24.02
CA SER A 147 -2.08 17.01 23.94
C SER A 147 -3.29 17.73 23.33
N LYS A 148 -3.49 17.61 22.02
CA LYS A 148 -4.70 18.12 21.34
C LYS A 148 -5.68 16.96 21.14
N GLY A 149 -6.90 17.09 21.68
CA GLY A 149 -8.02 16.16 21.41
C GLY A 149 -8.13 14.92 22.30
N ILE A 150 -7.23 14.71 23.28
CA ILE A 150 -7.33 13.62 24.25
C ILE A 150 -7.95 14.16 25.54
N PRO A 151 -9.03 13.55 26.07
CA PRO A 151 -9.63 13.96 27.34
C PRO A 151 -8.65 13.87 28.51
N GLN A 152 -8.69 14.84 29.43
CA GLN A 152 -7.82 14.87 30.63
C GLN A 152 -7.99 13.64 31.52
N SER A 153 -9.17 13.01 31.54
CA SER A 153 -9.45 11.79 32.30
C SER A 153 -8.63 10.58 31.84
N PHE A 154 -8.14 10.59 30.59
CA PHE A 154 -7.33 9.52 30.04
C PHE A 154 -5.83 9.81 30.16
N MET A 155 -5.44 10.87 30.87
CA MET A 155 -4.06 11.29 31.04
C MET A 155 -3.61 11.11 32.50
N VAL A 156 -2.38 10.64 32.67
CA VAL A 156 -1.71 10.46 33.97
C VAL A 156 -0.55 11.44 34.05
N LYS A 157 -0.40 12.11 35.20
CA LYS A 157 0.70 13.06 35.43
C LYS A 157 2.05 12.36 35.30
N ALA A 158 2.98 13.00 34.59
CA ALA A 158 4.29 12.45 34.31
C ALA A 158 5.39 13.49 34.54
N GLU A 159 6.60 13.03 34.86
CA GLU A 159 7.76 13.89 35.02
C GLU A 159 8.34 14.33 33.66
N PRO A 160 8.96 15.53 33.58
CA PRO A 160 9.57 16.05 32.36
C PRO A 160 10.71 15.12 31.90
N GLY A 161 10.58 14.57 30.69
CA GLY A 161 11.54 13.63 30.11
C GLY A 161 11.08 12.17 30.11
N THR A 162 9.93 11.85 30.71
CA THR A 162 9.33 10.52 30.62
C THR A 162 8.95 10.20 29.15
N LYS A 163 9.17 8.96 28.71
CA LYS A 163 8.81 8.53 27.35
C LYS A 163 7.31 8.72 27.12
N GLY A 164 6.95 9.38 26.03
CA GLY A 164 5.55 9.68 25.70
C GLY A 164 4.94 10.87 26.43
N ALA A 165 5.70 11.59 27.27
CA ALA A 165 5.20 12.77 27.97
C ALA A 165 4.79 13.89 26.99
N MET A 166 3.57 14.37 27.16
CA MET A 166 2.97 15.47 26.41
C MET A 166 2.65 16.62 27.35
N LEU A 167 2.67 17.85 26.84
CA LEU A 167 2.25 19.02 27.60
C LEU A 167 0.73 19.18 27.47
N THR A 168 0.04 19.21 28.60
CA THR A 168 -1.40 19.50 28.66
C THR A 168 -1.68 20.98 28.46
N SER A 169 -2.95 21.34 28.21
CA SER A 169 -3.37 22.75 28.12
C SER A 169 -3.14 23.54 29.42
N THR A 170 -3.06 22.85 30.57
CA THR A 170 -2.77 23.43 31.88
C THR A 170 -1.27 23.61 32.13
N GLY A 171 -0.40 23.19 31.19
CA GLY A 171 1.05 23.30 31.31
C GLY A 171 1.70 22.19 32.14
N GLU A 172 0.96 21.18 32.56
CA GLU A 172 1.50 20.00 33.25
C GLU A 172 1.89 18.92 32.23
N TYR A 173 2.97 18.17 32.52
CA TYR A 173 3.36 17.01 31.71
C TYR A 173 2.47 15.81 32.06
N ALA A 174 1.93 15.15 31.03
CA ALA A 174 1.09 13.96 31.21
C ALA A 174 1.25 12.97 30.04
N ILE A 175 0.97 11.70 30.32
CA ILE A 175 1.02 10.58 29.37
C ILE A 175 -0.35 9.93 29.35
N PRO A 176 -0.86 9.45 28.19
CA PRO A 176 -2.08 8.65 28.17
C PRO A 176 -1.96 7.43 29.11
N ALA A 177 -3.01 7.11 29.87
CA ALA A 177 -3.00 5.99 30.82
C ALA A 177 -2.59 4.67 30.14
N ILE A 178 -3.11 4.41 28.94
CA ILE A 178 -2.77 3.24 28.11
C ILE A 178 -1.26 3.18 27.77
N ASP A 179 -0.64 4.32 27.49
CA ASP A 179 0.77 4.39 27.12
C ASP A 179 1.64 4.24 28.36
N ALA A 180 1.22 4.81 29.50
CA ALA A 180 1.90 4.67 30.79
C ALA A 180 1.96 3.20 31.21
N GLU A 181 0.85 2.47 31.10
CA GLU A 181 0.78 1.02 31.36
C GLU A 181 1.65 0.24 30.37
N ALA A 182 1.59 0.54 29.08
CA ALA A 182 2.40 -0.12 28.07
C ALA A 182 3.92 0.09 28.29
N TYR A 183 4.33 1.28 28.74
CA TYR A 183 5.72 1.54 29.12
C TYR A 183 6.13 0.82 30.40
N ALA A 184 5.21 0.64 31.36
CA ALA A 184 5.45 -0.11 32.58
C ALA A 184 5.60 -1.62 32.31
N LEU A 185 4.79 -2.18 31.40
CA LEU A 185 4.81 -3.59 31.03
C LEU A 185 6.06 -3.99 30.22
N GLY A 186 6.74 -3.04 29.59
CA GLY A 186 7.92 -3.28 28.75
C GLY A 186 7.54 -3.95 27.42
N LYS A 187 8.11 -3.45 26.32
CA LYS A 187 7.86 -4.03 24.99
C LYS A 187 8.54 -5.40 24.90
N LYS A 188 7.77 -6.48 25.00
CA LYS A 188 8.23 -7.80 24.59
C LYS A 188 8.12 -7.88 23.07
N GLU A 189 9.21 -7.60 22.36
CA GLU A 189 9.25 -7.91 20.93
C GLU A 189 9.14 -9.43 20.77
N ARG A 190 8.09 -9.88 20.10
CA ARG A 190 8.02 -11.24 19.59
C ARG A 190 8.87 -11.27 18.31
N PRO A 191 9.98 -12.00 18.27
CA PRO A 191 10.81 -12.04 17.06
C PRO A 191 9.97 -12.60 15.89
N PRO A 192 10.06 -12.03 14.68
CA PRO A 192 9.28 -12.47 13.51
C PRO A 192 9.45 -13.94 13.13
N PHE A 193 10.48 -14.60 13.65
CA PHE A 193 10.88 -15.96 13.29
C PHE A 193 10.53 -17.03 14.32
N VAL A 194 9.89 -16.67 15.45
CA VAL A 194 9.42 -17.70 16.40
C VAL A 194 8.06 -18.19 15.89
N PRO A 195 7.93 -19.47 15.47
CA PRO A 195 6.64 -20.03 15.12
C PRO A 195 5.63 -19.80 16.24
N ARG A 196 4.35 -19.71 15.91
CA ARG A 196 3.28 -19.44 16.88
C ARG A 196 3.00 -20.67 17.75
N GLU A 197 3.99 -21.11 18.50
CA GLU A 197 3.91 -22.25 19.41
C GLU A 197 3.42 -21.70 20.75
N ALA A 198 2.15 -21.99 21.07
CA ALA A 198 1.52 -21.94 22.39
C ALA A 198 2.17 -20.99 23.42
N SER A 199 2.05 -19.68 23.21
CA SER A 199 2.18 -18.75 24.33
C SER A 199 0.91 -18.86 25.17
N SER A 200 1.08 -19.22 26.43
CA SER A 200 0.09 -19.28 27.52
C SER A 200 -0.54 -17.92 27.85
N SER A 201 -1.04 -17.21 26.85
CA SER A 201 -2.07 -16.21 27.01
C SER A 201 -3.36 -16.89 26.59
N GLU A 202 -4.38 -16.74 27.43
CA GLU A 202 -5.78 -17.09 27.24
C GLU A 202 -6.33 -16.48 25.94
N ASP A 203 -5.88 -16.99 24.78
CA ASP A 203 -6.72 -17.09 23.61
C ASP A 203 -7.64 -18.26 23.96
N GLU A 204 -8.71 -17.97 24.71
CA GLU A 204 -9.90 -18.81 24.73
C GLU A 204 -10.33 -18.91 23.26
N ALA A 205 -9.76 -19.88 22.53
CA ALA A 205 -10.39 -20.37 21.32
C ALA A 205 -11.78 -20.75 21.78
N ASP A 206 -12.80 -19.98 21.37
CA ASP A 206 -14.18 -20.16 21.81
C ASP A 206 -14.46 -21.66 21.88
N PRO A 207 -14.58 -22.24 23.09
CA PRO A 207 -14.62 -23.69 23.23
C PRO A 207 -15.76 -24.19 22.37
N ILE A 208 -15.50 -25.24 21.59
CA ILE A 208 -16.50 -25.84 20.70
C ILE A 208 -17.79 -25.98 21.51
N PRO A 209 -18.91 -25.36 21.10
CA PRO A 209 -20.14 -25.41 21.87
C PRO A 209 -20.51 -26.86 22.19
N ASP A 210 -20.85 -27.15 23.45
CA ASP A 210 -21.17 -28.50 23.92
C ASP A 210 -22.26 -29.19 23.08
N GLU A 211 -23.13 -28.41 22.43
CA GLU A 211 -24.18 -28.89 21.52
C GLU A 211 -23.65 -29.57 20.24
N LEU A 212 -22.38 -29.31 19.87
CA LEU A 212 -21.72 -29.87 18.70
C LEU A 212 -20.86 -31.09 19.03
N LEU A 213 -20.73 -31.43 20.32
CA LEU A 213 -19.95 -32.56 20.78
C LEU A 213 -20.81 -33.83 20.79
N CYS A 214 -20.20 -34.96 20.44
CA CYS A 214 -20.85 -36.25 20.54
C CYS A 214 -20.91 -36.71 22.00
N PRO A 215 -22.07 -37.11 22.54
CA PRO A 215 -22.17 -37.60 23.92
C PRO A 215 -21.41 -38.91 24.23
N ILE A 216 -20.89 -39.60 23.21
CA ILE A 216 -20.16 -40.88 23.36
C ILE A 216 -18.65 -40.63 23.41
N CYS A 217 -18.09 -39.87 22.46
CA CYS A 217 -16.64 -39.60 22.40
C CYS A 217 -16.23 -38.23 22.96
N ASN A 218 -17.18 -37.33 23.26
CA ASN A 218 -16.97 -35.95 23.71
C ASN A 218 -16.14 -35.07 22.74
N ASP A 219 -16.06 -35.47 21.48
CA ASP A 219 -15.41 -34.70 20.41
C ASP A 219 -16.44 -34.16 19.42
N LEU A 220 -16.04 -33.20 18.57
CA LEU A 220 -16.86 -32.64 17.49
C LEU A 220 -17.49 -33.77 16.66
N MET A 221 -18.82 -33.76 16.52
CA MET A 221 -19.54 -34.82 15.83
C MET A 221 -19.09 -34.96 14.36
N ALA A 222 -18.44 -36.09 14.05
CA ALA A 222 -18.06 -36.45 12.69
C ALA A 222 -19.16 -37.26 11.99
N ASP A 223 -19.57 -36.82 10.80
CA ASP A 223 -20.62 -37.47 10.02
C ASP A 223 -21.93 -37.63 10.82
N ALA A 224 -22.31 -36.59 11.56
CA ALA A 224 -23.43 -36.61 12.49
C ALA A 224 -24.69 -37.31 11.94
N VAL A 225 -25.25 -38.21 12.75
CA VAL A 225 -26.51 -38.95 12.50
C VAL A 225 -27.46 -38.78 13.68
N VAL A 226 -28.76 -38.80 13.39
CA VAL A 226 -29.85 -38.71 14.37
C VAL A 226 -30.46 -40.09 14.57
N ILE A 227 -30.63 -40.46 15.84
CA ILE A 227 -31.30 -41.70 16.22
C ILE A 227 -32.83 -41.50 16.27
N PRO A 228 -33.65 -42.39 15.67
CA PRO A 228 -35.10 -42.19 15.56
C PRO A 228 -35.86 -42.32 16.88
N CYS A 229 -35.26 -42.86 17.94
CA CYS A 229 -35.94 -43.07 19.23
C CYS A 229 -36.09 -41.79 20.06
N CYS A 230 -35.03 -40.98 20.17
CA CYS A 230 -35.00 -39.78 21.01
C CYS A 230 -34.60 -38.50 20.27
N GLY A 231 -34.22 -38.60 18.99
CA GLY A 231 -33.82 -37.45 18.18
C GLY A 231 -32.43 -36.87 18.50
N ASN A 232 -31.65 -37.52 19.37
CA ASN A 232 -30.29 -37.09 19.67
C ASN A 232 -29.33 -37.39 18.52
N SER A 233 -28.30 -36.55 18.39
CA SER A 233 -27.26 -36.68 17.36
C SER A 233 -25.96 -37.23 17.94
N TYR A 234 -25.26 -38.05 17.15
CA TYR A 234 -23.98 -38.66 17.49
C TYR A 234 -23.10 -38.77 16.25
N CYS A 235 -21.81 -39.09 16.42
CA CYS A 235 -20.98 -39.57 15.31
C CYS A 235 -21.55 -40.90 14.77
N ASP A 236 -21.56 -41.06 13.45
CA ASP A 236 -22.05 -42.28 12.78
C ASP A 236 -21.38 -43.55 13.33
N GLU A 237 -20.07 -43.52 13.49
CA GLU A 237 -19.28 -44.63 14.01
C GLU A 237 -19.58 -44.90 15.50
N CYS A 238 -19.68 -43.86 16.33
CA CYS A 238 -19.90 -44.02 17.77
C CYS A 238 -21.24 -44.66 18.08
N ILE A 239 -22.33 -44.18 17.47
CA ILE A 239 -23.66 -44.72 17.76
C ILE A 239 -23.86 -46.09 17.12
N ARG A 240 -23.30 -46.35 15.93
CA ARG A 240 -23.37 -47.68 15.30
C ARG A 240 -22.67 -48.72 16.18
N THR A 241 -21.48 -48.42 16.66
CA THR A 241 -20.73 -49.31 17.57
C THR A 241 -21.48 -49.51 18.88
N SER A 242 -22.00 -48.44 19.50
CA SER A 242 -22.78 -48.56 20.74
C SER A 242 -24.03 -49.43 20.59
N LEU A 243 -24.71 -49.40 19.44
CA LEU A 243 -25.89 -50.25 19.19
C LEU A 243 -25.48 -51.70 18.92
N LEU A 244 -24.37 -51.94 18.23
CA LEU A 244 -23.86 -53.28 17.93
C LEU A 244 -23.24 -53.98 19.15
N ASP A 245 -22.66 -53.22 20.07
CA ASP A 245 -22.06 -53.74 21.31
C ASP A 245 -23.13 -54.18 22.32
N SER A 246 -24.33 -53.59 22.25
CA SER A 246 -25.47 -54.00 23.07
C SER A 246 -26.28 -55.12 22.40
N GLU A 247 -26.53 -56.21 23.12
CA GLU A 247 -27.32 -57.36 22.62
C GLU A 247 -28.78 -57.01 22.29
N GLU A 248 -29.34 -55.99 22.94
CA GLU A 248 -30.73 -55.52 22.75
C GLU A 248 -30.82 -54.25 21.87
N HIS A 249 -29.72 -53.85 21.20
CA HIS A 249 -29.64 -52.63 20.39
C HIS A 249 -30.22 -51.40 21.09
N THR A 250 -29.67 -51.12 22.27
CA THR A 250 -30.20 -50.13 23.20
C THR A 250 -29.58 -48.76 22.98
N CYS A 251 -30.40 -47.71 22.91
CA CYS A 251 -29.91 -46.34 22.76
C CYS A 251 -29.13 -45.86 24.00
N PHE A 252 -27.96 -45.25 23.78
CA PHE A 252 -27.10 -44.70 24.83
C PHE A 252 -27.81 -43.67 25.76
N THR A 253 -28.67 -42.81 25.21
CA THR A 253 -29.31 -41.73 26.00
C THR A 253 -30.66 -42.11 26.58
N CYS A 254 -31.61 -42.61 25.78
CA CYS A 254 -32.97 -42.92 26.26
C CYS A 254 -33.18 -44.36 26.71
N LYS A 255 -32.18 -45.24 26.50
CA LYS A 255 -32.21 -46.67 26.87
C LYS A 255 -33.39 -47.46 26.28
N GLN A 256 -33.97 -46.98 25.20
CA GLN A 256 -34.97 -47.74 24.45
C GLN A 256 -34.29 -48.88 23.68
N SER A 257 -34.84 -50.08 23.79
CA SER A 257 -34.43 -51.30 23.06
C SER A 257 -34.96 -51.29 21.62
N ASP A 258 -34.46 -52.22 20.80
CA ASP A 258 -34.90 -52.47 19.42
C ASP A 258 -34.64 -51.31 18.43
N VAL A 259 -33.56 -50.54 18.62
CA VAL A 259 -33.17 -49.49 17.67
C VAL A 259 -32.23 -50.05 16.60
N SER A 260 -32.71 -50.17 15.37
CA SER A 260 -31.90 -50.66 14.25
C SER A 260 -30.75 -49.69 13.88
N PRO A 261 -29.50 -50.17 13.74
CA PRO A 261 -28.38 -49.39 13.22
C PRO A 261 -28.58 -48.84 11.80
N ASP A 262 -29.41 -49.49 10.99
CA ASP A 262 -29.71 -49.06 9.61
C ASP A 262 -30.78 -47.96 9.56
N ALA A 263 -31.52 -47.76 10.65
CA ALA A 263 -32.56 -46.74 10.75
C ALA A 263 -32.01 -45.35 11.16
N LEU A 264 -30.69 -45.20 11.26
CA LEU A 264 -30.02 -43.94 11.57
C LEU A 264 -30.16 -42.94 10.40
N ILE A 265 -30.57 -41.71 10.71
CA ILE A 265 -30.85 -40.69 9.71
C ILE A 265 -29.72 -39.66 9.71
N ALA A 266 -29.10 -39.40 8.55
CA ALA A 266 -28.04 -38.41 8.45
C ALA A 266 -28.51 -36.99 8.82
N ASN A 267 -27.83 -36.34 9.76
CA ASN A 267 -28.09 -34.96 10.13
C ASN A 267 -27.29 -34.01 9.24
N LYS A 268 -27.91 -33.60 8.12
CA LYS A 268 -27.26 -32.71 7.14
C LYS A 268 -26.83 -31.37 7.73
N PHE A 269 -27.55 -30.85 8.72
CA PHE A 269 -27.24 -29.56 9.32
C PHE A 269 -25.95 -29.64 10.14
N LEU A 270 -25.85 -30.62 11.06
CA LEU A 270 -24.64 -30.79 11.87
C LEU A 270 -23.40 -31.11 11.04
N ARG A 271 -23.54 -31.86 9.95
CA ARG A 271 -22.43 -32.09 9.00
C ARG A 271 -21.95 -30.81 8.31
N GLN A 272 -22.87 -29.91 7.93
CA GLN A 272 -22.48 -28.60 7.38
C GLN A 272 -21.76 -27.75 8.43
N VAL A 273 -22.28 -27.73 9.65
CA VAL A 273 -21.67 -27.01 10.77
C VAL A 273 -20.25 -27.54 11.02
N GLU A 274 -20.06 -28.86 11.15
CA GLU A 274 -18.75 -29.50 11.28
C GLU A 274 -17.76 -29.04 10.20
N THR A 275 -18.18 -29.01 8.92
CA THR A 275 -17.30 -28.55 7.83
C THR A 275 -16.92 -27.07 7.95
N TYR A 276 -17.84 -26.22 8.39
CA TYR A 276 -17.58 -24.80 8.62
C TYR A 276 -16.59 -24.61 9.78
N TRP A 277 -16.80 -25.31 10.91
CA TRP A 277 -15.90 -25.26 12.07
C TRP A 277 -14.49 -25.73 11.71
N LYS A 278 -14.35 -26.84 10.97
CA LYS A 278 -13.05 -27.33 10.48
C LYS A 278 -12.35 -26.31 9.55
N GLN A 279 -13.11 -25.57 8.74
CA GLN A 279 -12.55 -24.51 7.87
C GLN A 279 -12.12 -23.27 8.67
N ALA A 280 -12.90 -22.87 9.67
CA ALA A 280 -12.63 -21.69 10.48
C ALA A 280 -11.44 -21.87 11.42
N CYS A 281 -11.28 -23.05 12.03
CA CYS A 281 -10.20 -23.31 12.98
C CYS A 281 -8.86 -23.69 12.32
N CYS A 282 -8.85 -24.15 11.06
CA CYS A 282 -7.63 -24.57 10.35
C CYS A 282 -7.04 -23.46 9.43
N ALA A 283 -7.52 -22.22 9.51
CA ALA A 283 -7.02 -21.06 8.77
C ALA A 283 -6.17 -20.14 9.66
#